data_AF-A0A4Z2I5M7-F1
#
_entry.id   AF-A0A4Z2I5M7-F1
#
_cell.length_a   1.000
_cell.length_b   1.000
_cell.length_c   1.000
_cell.angle_alpha   90.00
_cell.angle_beta   90.00
_cell.angle_gamma   90.00
#
_symmetry.space_group_name_H-M   'P 1'
#
loop_
_entity.id
_entity.type
_entity.pdbx_description
1 polymer ?
#
loop_
_entity_poly.entity_id
_entity_poly.type
_entity_poly.pdbx_seq_one_letter_code
_entity_poly.pdbx_strand_id
1 'polypeptide(L)'
;MSDRKKNRRKKSMNQKGDAAVGQAEDEENADFIIVSFTGQTWHFEAQSLEDRDSWVSAIESQILASLQSCESGRNKARRSSQSEAVALQAIRNAKGNHLCVDCEAPNPTWASLNLGALICIECSGIHRNLGTHLSRVRSLDLDDWPGELTQVLAAIGNHMANNIWESCTQGRTKPTPTATREERESWIRAKYEQRAFVPPLQPSPGPQLPDDGMPVWMLSAVTERDLPRLLLLLAHSTKERINAPLTGDASPPHSALHAACQLGDAVMTQLLVWYGIDVKAKDSQGQSAMKMARKTGSKGCIDILLQHGCPNETSPTTATPVLSRRSSTASLGRTSSRKRVS
;
A
#
# COMPACT_ATOMS: atom_id res chain seq x y z
N MET A 1 -41.61 -53.62 -6.39
CA MET A 1 -43.03 -53.51 -6.00
C MET A 1 -43.17 -52.22 -5.19
N SER A 2 -43.81 -51.13 -5.62
CA SER A 2 -44.65 -50.87 -6.79
C SER A 2 -44.70 -49.36 -7.04
N ASP A 3 -44.84 -48.98 -8.31
CA ASP A 3 -45.11 -47.64 -8.84
C ASP A 3 -46.21 -46.84 -8.14
N ARG A 4 -46.10 -45.50 -8.21
CA ARG A 4 -47.24 -44.64 -8.57
C ARG A 4 -46.80 -43.28 -9.13
N LYS A 5 -46.72 -43.25 -10.46
CA LYS A 5 -46.68 -42.08 -11.34
C LYS A 5 -48.08 -41.45 -11.44
N LYS A 6 -48.21 -40.12 -11.35
CA LYS A 6 -49.38 -39.40 -11.89
C LYS A 6 -48.93 -38.17 -12.69
N ASN A 7 -48.97 -38.34 -14.01
CA ASN A 7 -48.92 -37.31 -15.04
C ASN A 7 -50.23 -36.50 -15.03
N ARG A 8 -50.18 -35.19 -15.33
CA ARG A 8 -51.32 -34.51 -15.99
C ARG A 8 -50.88 -33.49 -17.05
N ARG A 9 -50.89 -34.02 -18.28
CA ARG A 9 -51.13 -33.45 -19.62
C ARG A 9 -51.02 -31.92 -19.84
N LYS A 10 -50.11 -31.59 -20.76
CA LYS A 10 -50.21 -30.44 -21.69
C LYS A 10 -51.50 -30.54 -22.51
N LYS A 11 -52.22 -29.42 -22.68
CA LYS A 11 -53.25 -29.27 -23.70
C LYS A 11 -52.90 -28.05 -24.55
N SER A 12 -52.47 -28.30 -25.77
CA SER A 12 -52.39 -27.33 -26.86
C SER A 12 -53.70 -27.42 -27.63
N MET A 13 -54.36 -26.29 -27.90
CA MET A 13 -55.11 -26.11 -29.15
C MET A 13 -55.34 -24.62 -29.40
N ASN A 14 -55.04 -24.25 -30.64
CA ASN A 14 -55.19 -22.94 -31.25
C ASN A 14 -56.64 -22.72 -31.73
N GLN A 15 -57.04 -21.45 -31.80
CA GLN A 15 -58.05 -20.83 -32.69
C GLN A 15 -59.58 -20.93 -32.42
N LYS A 16 -60.12 -19.73 -32.16
CA LYS A 16 -61.23 -19.01 -32.83
C LYS A 16 -62.68 -19.52 -32.66
N GLY A 17 -63.51 -18.72 -31.98
CA GLY A 17 -64.97 -18.82 -31.94
C GLY A 17 -65.59 -17.84 -30.93
N ASP A 18 -66.70 -17.22 -31.33
CA ASP A 18 -67.33 -15.99 -30.80
C ASP A 18 -67.68 -15.86 -29.30
N ALA A 19 -67.65 -14.59 -28.89
CA ALA A 19 -68.49 -13.86 -27.94
C ALA A 19 -69.15 -14.63 -26.79
N ALA A 20 -68.59 -14.46 -25.59
CA ALA A 20 -69.37 -14.39 -24.35
C ALA A 20 -68.69 -13.41 -23.38
N VAL A 21 -69.41 -12.34 -23.05
CA VAL A 21 -69.08 -11.35 -22.04
C VAL A 21 -68.89 -12.07 -20.71
N GLY A 22 -67.65 -12.09 -20.21
CA GLY A 22 -67.30 -12.50 -18.86
C GLY A 22 -66.30 -11.48 -18.33
N GLN A 23 -66.70 -10.78 -17.29
CA GLN A 23 -65.89 -9.81 -16.56
C GLN A 23 -64.51 -10.42 -16.26
N ALA A 24 -63.47 -9.89 -16.89
CA ALA A 24 -62.13 -10.03 -16.36
C ALA A 24 -62.03 -9.01 -15.24
N GLU A 25 -62.10 -9.50 -14.01
CA GLU A 25 -61.59 -8.78 -12.86
C GLU A 25 -60.12 -8.48 -13.20
N ASP A 26 -59.80 -7.21 -13.47
CA ASP A 26 -58.44 -6.72 -13.44
C ASP A 26 -57.96 -6.92 -11.99
N GLU A 27 -57.44 -8.12 -11.68
CA GLU A 27 -56.57 -8.31 -10.53
C GLU A 27 -55.42 -7.32 -10.73
N GLU A 28 -55.38 -6.29 -9.89
CA GLU A 28 -54.28 -5.33 -9.78
C GLU A 28 -53.00 -6.10 -9.44
N ASN A 29 -52.36 -6.65 -10.47
CA ASN A 29 -51.22 -7.52 -10.32
C ASN A 29 -50.01 -6.66 -9.96
N ALA A 30 -49.61 -6.74 -8.68
CA ALA A 30 -48.49 -6.01 -8.11
C ALA A 30 -47.15 -6.74 -8.36
N ASP A 31 -47.04 -7.48 -9.47
CA ASP A 31 -45.86 -8.25 -9.82
C ASP A 31 -44.85 -7.46 -10.67
N PHE A 32 -43.58 -7.85 -10.56
CA PHE A 32 -42.50 -7.33 -11.40
C PHE A 32 -41.39 -8.36 -11.58
N ILE A 33 -40.61 -8.21 -12.66
CA ILE A 33 -39.57 -9.17 -13.06
C ILE A 33 -38.23 -8.46 -13.14
N ILE A 34 -37.20 -9.05 -12.56
CA ILE A 34 -35.81 -8.63 -12.77
C ILE A 34 -35.16 -9.60 -13.76
N VAL A 35 -34.55 -9.05 -14.81
CA VAL A 35 -33.81 -9.84 -15.80
C VAL A 35 -32.33 -9.43 -15.75
N SER A 36 -31.43 -10.38 -15.49
CA SER A 36 -30.00 -10.11 -15.56
C SER A 36 -29.53 -10.01 -17.02
N PHE A 37 -28.35 -9.44 -17.24
CA PHE A 37 -27.71 -9.45 -18.55
C PHE A 37 -27.40 -10.87 -19.07
N THR A 38 -27.29 -11.86 -18.18
CA THR A 38 -27.10 -13.28 -18.51
C THR A 38 -28.40 -14.00 -18.87
N GLY A 39 -29.54 -13.29 -18.87
CA GLY A 39 -30.86 -13.84 -19.20
C GLY A 39 -31.52 -14.61 -18.06
N GLN A 40 -31.02 -14.52 -16.84
CA GLN A 40 -31.69 -15.09 -15.67
C GLN A 40 -32.83 -14.16 -15.24
N THR A 41 -34.00 -14.74 -14.96
CA THR A 41 -35.23 -14.00 -14.65
C THR A 41 -35.72 -14.36 -13.25
N TRP A 42 -36.04 -13.35 -12.45
CA TRP A 42 -36.66 -13.51 -11.13
C TRP A 42 -37.99 -12.77 -11.10
N HIS A 43 -39.03 -13.46 -10.64
CA HIS A 43 -40.38 -12.92 -10.51
C HIS A 43 -40.64 -12.55 -9.04
N PHE A 44 -41.21 -11.38 -8.83
CA PHE A 44 -41.56 -10.85 -7.51
C PHE A 44 -43.00 -10.35 -7.52
N GLU A 45 -43.66 -10.45 -6.38
CA GLU A 45 -45.02 -9.98 -6.15
C GLU A 45 -45.00 -9.06 -4.93
N ALA A 46 -45.47 -7.82 -5.09
CA ALA A 46 -45.57 -6.83 -4.02
C ALA A 46 -46.96 -6.87 -3.37
N GLN A 47 -47.09 -6.25 -2.19
CA GLN A 47 -48.35 -6.23 -1.43
C GLN A 47 -49.35 -5.20 -1.98
N SER A 48 -48.88 -4.26 -2.79
CA SER A 48 -49.68 -3.22 -3.44
C SER A 48 -48.97 -2.69 -4.70
N LEU A 49 -49.72 -2.03 -5.58
CA LEU A 49 -49.16 -1.35 -6.75
C LEU A 49 -48.17 -0.23 -6.36
N GLU A 50 -48.48 0.51 -5.30
CA GLU A 50 -47.60 1.58 -4.79
C GLU A 50 -46.27 1.00 -4.27
N ASP A 51 -46.32 -0.13 -3.56
CA ASP A 51 -45.12 -0.83 -3.12
C ASP A 51 -44.30 -1.36 -4.31
N ARG A 52 -44.96 -1.92 -5.32
CA ARG A 52 -44.29 -2.37 -6.55
C ARG A 52 -43.52 -1.22 -7.20
N ASP A 53 -44.18 -0.08 -7.41
CA ASP A 53 -43.58 1.07 -8.09
C ASP A 53 -42.43 1.67 -7.27
N SER A 54 -42.55 1.69 -5.95
CA SER A 54 -41.48 2.06 -5.02
C SER A 54 -40.27 1.12 -5.13
N TRP A 55 -40.50 -0.20 -5.18
CA TRP A 55 -39.44 -1.19 -5.36
C TRP A 55 -38.75 -1.07 -6.72
N VAL A 56 -39.52 -0.92 -7.80
CA VAL A 56 -38.96 -0.74 -9.15
C VAL A 56 -38.09 0.51 -9.20
N SER A 57 -38.58 1.64 -8.69
CA SER A 57 -37.82 2.90 -8.67
C SER A 57 -36.54 2.79 -7.84
N ALA A 58 -36.59 2.12 -6.67
CA ALA A 58 -35.41 1.87 -5.84
C ALA A 58 -34.37 1.00 -6.56
N ILE A 59 -34.81 -0.05 -7.26
CA ILE A 59 -33.93 -0.95 -8.01
C ILE A 59 -33.30 -0.21 -9.20
N GLU A 60 -34.08 0.53 -9.98
CA GLU A 60 -33.58 1.34 -11.09
C GLU A 60 -32.56 2.38 -10.62
N SER A 61 -32.88 3.09 -9.52
CA SER A 61 -31.95 4.04 -8.90
C SER A 61 -30.66 3.36 -8.45
N GLN A 62 -30.73 2.15 -7.88
CA GLN A 62 -29.56 1.41 -7.43
C GLN A 62 -28.71 0.90 -8.61
N ILE A 63 -29.34 0.49 -9.72
CA ILE A 63 -28.66 0.10 -10.96
C ILE A 63 -27.92 1.32 -11.53
N LEU A 64 -28.59 2.47 -11.65
CA LEU A 64 -27.98 3.70 -12.17
C LEU A 64 -26.82 4.17 -11.29
N ALA A 65 -26.97 4.17 -9.96
CA ALA A 65 -25.91 4.51 -9.03
C ALA A 65 -24.71 3.55 -9.16
N SER A 66 -24.97 2.25 -9.33
CA SER A 66 -23.93 1.24 -9.52
C SER A 66 -23.19 1.44 -10.85
N LEU A 67 -23.89 1.73 -11.95
CA LEU A 67 -23.29 2.00 -13.26
C LEU A 67 -22.41 3.26 -13.26
N GLN A 68 -22.87 4.36 -12.64
CA GLN A 68 -22.09 5.60 -12.50
C GLN A 68 -20.83 5.39 -11.63
N SER A 69 -20.93 4.55 -10.59
CA SER A 69 -19.77 4.21 -9.75
C SER A 69 -18.67 3.46 -10.54
N CYS A 70 -19.04 2.63 -11.51
CA CYS A 70 -18.11 1.94 -12.40
C CYS A 70 -17.38 2.90 -13.34
N GLU A 71 -18.05 3.92 -13.88
CA GLU A 71 -17.42 4.94 -14.73
C GLU A 71 -16.42 5.80 -13.95
N SER A 72 -16.77 6.19 -12.72
CA SER A 72 -15.86 6.88 -11.81
C SER A 72 -14.64 6.01 -11.47
N GLY A 73 -14.85 4.71 -11.26
CA GLY A 73 -13.77 3.73 -11.07
C GLY A 73 -12.83 3.63 -12.29
N ARG A 74 -13.37 3.58 -13.51
CA ARG A 74 -12.59 3.56 -14.76
C ARG A 74 -11.79 4.86 -14.94
N ASN A 75 -12.39 6.01 -14.66
CA ASN A 75 -11.72 7.31 -14.72
C ASN A 75 -10.63 7.45 -13.65
N LYS A 76 -10.87 6.94 -12.44
CA LYS A 76 -9.88 6.89 -11.35
C LYS A 76 -8.70 5.98 -11.72
N ALA A 77 -8.96 4.80 -12.26
CA ALA A 77 -7.93 3.89 -12.75
C ALA A 77 -7.09 4.53 -13.86
N ARG A 78 -7.75 5.15 -14.86
CA ARG A 78 -7.07 5.83 -15.97
C ARG A 78 -6.20 7.00 -15.51
N ARG A 79 -6.67 7.82 -14.56
CA ARG A 79 -5.89 8.89 -13.94
C ARG A 79 -4.72 8.35 -13.12
N SER A 80 -4.92 7.24 -12.41
CA SER A 80 -3.87 6.54 -11.66
C SER A 80 -2.75 6.07 -12.59
N SER A 81 -3.08 5.38 -13.69
CA SER A 81 -2.10 4.90 -14.67
C SER A 81 -1.34 6.02 -15.35
N GLN A 82 -1.99 7.16 -15.63
CA GLN A 82 -1.29 8.33 -16.19
C GLN A 82 -0.32 8.95 -15.17
N SER A 83 -0.73 9.05 -13.91
CA SER A 83 0.13 9.53 -12.82
C SER A 83 1.34 8.62 -12.62
N GLU A 84 1.14 7.31 -12.69
CA GLU A 84 2.20 6.30 -12.56
C GLU A 84 3.19 6.39 -13.72
N ALA A 85 2.71 6.51 -14.96
CA ALA A 85 3.59 6.67 -16.13
C ALA A 85 4.49 7.91 -16.03
N VAL A 86 3.94 9.04 -15.56
CA VAL A 86 4.72 10.26 -15.32
C VAL A 86 5.76 10.05 -14.21
N ALA A 87 5.38 9.37 -13.13
CA ALA A 87 6.29 9.08 -12.03
C ALA A 87 7.44 8.15 -12.46
N LEU A 88 7.15 7.08 -13.22
CA LEU A 88 8.17 6.19 -13.79
C LEU A 88 9.09 6.92 -14.76
N GLN A 89 8.57 7.87 -15.54
CA GLN A 89 9.40 8.70 -16.41
C GLN A 89 10.33 9.63 -15.59
N ALA A 90 9.83 10.21 -14.50
CA ALA A 90 10.64 11.01 -13.59
C ALA A 90 11.78 10.18 -12.97
N ILE A 91 11.50 8.93 -12.58
CA ILE A 91 12.53 7.99 -12.13
C ILE A 91 13.58 7.77 -13.21
N ARG A 92 13.18 7.43 -14.45
CA ARG A 92 14.12 7.20 -15.56
C ARG A 92 14.98 8.44 -15.86
N ASN A 93 14.42 9.64 -15.70
CA ASN A 93 15.11 10.90 -15.95
C ASN A 93 16.00 11.37 -14.79
N ALA A 94 15.92 10.74 -13.61
CA ALA A 94 16.77 11.11 -12.47
C ALA A 94 18.26 10.90 -12.81
N LYS A 95 19.12 11.71 -12.19
CA LYS A 95 20.53 11.79 -12.58
C LYS A 95 21.22 10.43 -12.44
N GLY A 96 21.80 9.95 -13.55
CA GLY A 96 22.50 8.66 -13.62
C GLY A 96 21.62 7.44 -13.91
N ASN A 97 20.29 7.57 -13.91
CA ASN A 97 19.38 6.41 -14.08
C ASN A 97 19.34 5.83 -15.50
N HIS A 98 20.05 6.44 -16.46
CA HIS A 98 20.23 5.90 -17.81
C HIS A 98 21.22 4.72 -17.85
N LEU A 99 22.01 4.51 -16.79
CA LEU A 99 22.96 3.40 -16.66
C LEU A 99 22.70 2.66 -15.35
N CYS A 100 22.89 1.34 -15.35
CA CYS A 100 22.83 0.50 -14.15
C CYS A 100 23.81 1.02 -13.09
N VAL A 101 23.34 1.14 -11.86
CA VAL A 101 24.13 1.69 -10.75
C VAL A 101 25.40 0.88 -10.46
N ASP A 102 25.45 -0.40 -10.80
CA ASP A 102 26.57 -1.30 -10.44
C ASP A 102 27.49 -1.70 -11.61
N CYS A 103 26.96 -1.83 -12.83
CA CYS A 103 27.73 -2.29 -13.99
C CYS A 103 27.63 -1.39 -15.24
N GLU A 104 26.93 -0.27 -15.11
CA GLU A 104 26.76 0.72 -16.19
C GLU A 104 26.01 0.20 -17.42
N ALA A 105 25.37 -0.97 -17.35
CA ALA A 105 24.49 -1.45 -18.42
C ALA A 105 23.37 -0.44 -18.72
N PRO A 106 23.11 -0.10 -19.99
CA PRO A 106 22.18 0.96 -20.34
C PRO A 106 20.73 0.58 -20.02
N ASN A 107 19.90 1.61 -19.78
CA ASN A 107 18.45 1.51 -19.58
C ASN A 107 18.03 0.44 -18.54
N PRO A 108 18.50 0.55 -17.28
CA PRO A 108 18.11 -0.39 -16.22
C PRO A 108 16.59 -0.35 -15.98
N THR A 109 15.96 -1.53 -15.95
CA THR A 109 14.51 -1.70 -15.75
C THR A 109 14.13 -2.28 -14.39
N TRP A 110 15.10 -2.43 -13.50
CA TRP A 110 14.89 -2.89 -12.13
C TRP A 110 15.36 -1.82 -11.15
N ALA A 111 14.87 -1.88 -9.92
CA ALA A 111 15.20 -0.93 -8.88
C ALA A 111 15.47 -1.63 -7.55
N SER A 112 16.39 -1.07 -6.77
CA SER A 112 16.46 -1.29 -5.33
C SER A 112 15.79 -0.12 -4.62
N LEU A 113 14.64 -0.39 -3.99
CA LEU A 113 13.79 0.64 -3.39
C LEU A 113 14.53 1.42 -2.31
N ASN A 114 15.10 0.71 -1.33
CA ASN A 114 15.75 1.32 -0.17
C ASN A 114 17.08 2.00 -0.48
N LEU A 115 17.72 1.63 -1.60
CA LEU A 115 18.94 2.29 -2.07
C LEU A 115 18.64 3.47 -3.01
N GLY A 116 17.40 3.60 -3.49
CA GLY A 116 17.01 4.68 -4.40
C GLY A 116 17.63 4.58 -5.79
N ALA A 117 17.97 3.36 -6.24
CA ALA A 117 18.81 3.14 -7.41
C ALA A 117 18.21 2.15 -8.41
N LEU A 118 18.46 2.39 -9.71
CA LEU A 118 18.14 1.49 -10.81
C LEU A 118 19.30 0.55 -11.14
N ILE A 119 18.95 -0.72 -11.32
CA ILE A 119 19.84 -1.84 -11.63
C ILE A 119 19.36 -2.55 -12.91
N CYS A 120 20.27 -3.16 -13.65
CA CYS A 120 19.88 -4.01 -14.78
C CYS A 120 19.31 -5.35 -14.29
N ILE A 121 18.71 -6.12 -15.19
CA ILE A 121 18.12 -7.42 -14.87
C ILE A 121 19.13 -8.38 -14.22
N GLU A 122 20.37 -8.41 -14.69
CA GLU A 122 21.40 -9.31 -14.19
C GLU A 122 21.88 -8.93 -12.79
N CYS A 123 22.18 -7.63 -12.55
CA CYS A 123 22.51 -7.12 -11.22
C CYS A 123 21.35 -7.28 -10.24
N SER A 124 20.10 -7.16 -10.71
CA SER A 124 18.91 -7.42 -9.88
C SER A 124 18.89 -8.84 -9.32
N GLY A 125 19.36 -9.83 -10.08
CA GLY A 125 19.49 -11.22 -9.61
C GLY A 125 20.47 -11.36 -8.45
N ILE A 126 21.57 -10.60 -8.46
CA ILE A 126 22.56 -10.59 -7.38
C ILE A 126 22.01 -9.85 -6.15
N HIS A 127 21.35 -8.70 -6.36
CA HIS A 127 20.69 -7.95 -5.28
C HIS A 127 19.64 -8.76 -4.53
N ARG A 128 18.92 -9.67 -5.22
CA ARG A 128 17.98 -10.60 -4.56
C ARG A 128 18.69 -11.55 -3.61
N ASN A 129 19.91 -11.99 -3.95
CA ASN A 129 20.70 -12.91 -3.12
C ASN A 129 21.33 -12.23 -1.89
N LEU A 130 21.40 -10.90 -1.85
CA LEU A 130 21.83 -10.16 -0.65
C LEU A 130 20.78 -10.19 0.48
N GLY A 131 19.50 -10.32 0.12
CA GLY A 131 18.38 -10.27 1.05
C GLY A 131 17.77 -8.89 1.26
N THR A 132 16.53 -8.88 1.76
CA THR A 132 15.66 -7.68 1.84
C THR A 132 16.10 -6.62 2.84
N HIS A 133 17.01 -6.98 3.75
CA HIS A 133 17.61 -6.07 4.72
C HIS A 133 18.68 -5.17 4.09
N LEU A 134 19.28 -5.61 2.96
CA LEU A 134 20.24 -4.82 2.18
C LEU A 134 19.60 -4.22 0.92
N SER A 135 18.80 -5.00 0.19
CA SER A 135 18.23 -4.57 -1.08
C SER A 135 16.81 -5.09 -1.28
N ARG A 136 15.88 -4.18 -1.58
CA ARG A 136 14.47 -4.49 -1.88
C ARG A 136 14.21 -4.33 -3.37
N VAL A 137 14.26 -5.44 -4.10
CA VAL A 137 14.21 -5.45 -5.57
C VAL A 137 12.78 -5.40 -6.10
N ARG A 138 12.52 -4.52 -7.07
CA ARG A 138 11.28 -4.41 -7.86
C ARG A 138 11.58 -4.12 -9.33
N SER A 139 10.69 -4.56 -10.23
CA SER A 139 10.73 -4.28 -11.66
C SER A 139 9.95 -3.00 -11.97
N LEU A 140 10.51 -2.12 -12.79
CA LEU A 140 9.79 -0.94 -13.28
C LEU A 140 8.65 -1.28 -14.24
N ASP A 141 8.69 -2.46 -14.87
CA ASP A 141 7.75 -2.83 -15.93
C ASP A 141 6.77 -3.94 -15.49
N LEU A 142 7.10 -4.70 -14.44
CA LEU A 142 6.34 -5.89 -14.02
C LEU A 142 5.65 -5.76 -12.65
N ASP A 143 6.01 -4.78 -11.83
CA ASP A 143 5.45 -4.57 -10.49
C ASP A 143 4.62 -3.27 -10.43
N ASP A 144 3.67 -3.19 -9.50
CA ASP A 144 2.89 -1.96 -9.22
C ASP A 144 3.75 -0.91 -8.50
N TRP A 145 3.55 0.37 -8.84
CA TRP A 145 4.32 1.48 -8.28
C TRP A 145 3.46 2.51 -7.54
N PRO A 146 3.18 2.30 -6.23
CA PRO A 146 2.62 3.32 -5.36
C PRO A 146 3.46 4.62 -5.36
N GLY A 147 2.77 5.75 -5.21
CA GLY A 147 3.39 7.08 -5.33
C GLY A 147 4.56 7.29 -4.36
N GLU A 148 4.49 6.72 -3.16
CA GLU A 148 5.51 6.81 -2.12
C GLU A 148 6.82 6.15 -2.57
N LEU A 149 6.75 5.02 -3.27
CA LEU A 149 7.93 4.30 -3.78
C LEU A 149 8.61 5.11 -4.90
N THR A 150 7.80 5.68 -5.80
CA THR A 150 8.32 6.43 -6.94
C THR A 150 9.03 7.72 -6.53
N GLN A 151 8.55 8.38 -5.47
CA GLN A 151 9.17 9.59 -4.93
C GLN A 151 10.60 9.35 -4.42
N VAL A 152 10.84 8.22 -3.72
CA VAL A 152 12.18 7.89 -3.23
C VAL A 152 13.15 7.65 -4.39
N LEU A 153 12.74 6.87 -5.39
CA LEU A 153 13.59 6.58 -6.55
C LEU A 153 13.88 7.83 -7.40
N ALA A 154 12.89 8.72 -7.55
CA ALA A 154 13.06 9.98 -8.27
C ALA A 154 13.95 10.98 -7.51
N ALA A 155 13.91 10.98 -6.18
CA ALA A 155 14.70 11.90 -5.33
C ALA A 155 16.18 11.53 -5.23
N ILE A 156 16.52 10.24 -5.26
CA ILE A 156 17.89 9.75 -5.08
C ILE A 156 18.59 9.63 -6.44
N GLY A 157 18.21 8.64 -7.24
CA GLY A 157 18.87 8.32 -8.50
C GLY A 157 20.30 7.77 -8.35
N ASN A 158 20.79 7.13 -9.40
CA ASN A 158 22.04 6.37 -9.40
C ASN A 158 23.27 7.24 -9.16
N HIS A 159 23.26 8.50 -9.60
CA HIS A 159 24.35 9.42 -9.33
C HIS A 159 24.50 9.68 -7.83
N MET A 160 23.40 10.01 -7.13
CA MET A 160 23.46 10.23 -5.68
C MET A 160 23.80 8.94 -4.95
N ALA A 161 23.20 7.82 -5.35
CA ALA A 161 23.52 6.51 -4.77
C ALA A 161 25.01 6.19 -4.87
N ASN A 162 25.66 6.37 -6.03
CA ASN A 162 27.09 6.12 -6.19
C ASN A 162 27.97 7.14 -5.44
N ASN A 163 27.54 8.39 -5.28
CA ASN A 163 28.27 9.33 -4.43
C ASN A 163 28.36 8.88 -2.97
N ILE A 164 27.42 8.04 -2.49
CA ILE A 164 27.45 7.45 -1.16
C ILE A 164 28.15 6.09 -1.17
N TRP A 165 27.74 5.20 -2.08
CA TRP A 165 28.12 3.80 -2.07
C TRP A 165 29.38 3.47 -2.88
N GLU A 166 29.91 4.41 -3.65
CA GLU A 166 31.14 4.26 -4.45
C GLU A 166 32.07 5.47 -4.25
N SER A 167 31.97 6.18 -3.12
CA SER A 167 32.73 7.42 -2.91
C SER A 167 34.26 7.20 -2.90
N CYS A 168 34.70 6.01 -2.47
CA CYS A 168 36.10 5.61 -2.47
C CYS A 168 36.23 4.13 -2.84
N THR A 169 36.47 3.81 -4.11
CA THR A 169 36.55 2.42 -4.58
C THR A 169 37.84 1.69 -4.16
N GLN A 170 38.76 2.37 -3.49
CA GLN A 170 40.05 1.82 -3.03
C GLN A 170 40.85 1.13 -4.15
N GLY A 171 40.77 1.69 -5.37
CA GLY A 171 41.45 1.14 -6.56
C GLY A 171 40.76 -0.04 -7.22
N ARG A 172 39.62 -0.52 -6.70
CA ARG A 172 38.79 -1.51 -7.39
C ARG A 172 38.11 -0.86 -8.59
N THR A 173 38.06 -1.62 -9.69
CA THR A 173 37.42 -1.17 -10.94
C THR A 173 35.98 -1.63 -10.99
N LYS A 174 35.09 -0.72 -11.35
CA LYS A 174 33.66 -1.01 -11.51
C LYS A 174 33.44 -1.98 -12.68
N PRO A 175 32.58 -3.00 -12.54
CA PRO A 175 32.24 -3.91 -13.63
C PRO A 175 31.65 -3.17 -14.83
N THR A 176 31.92 -3.67 -16.02
CA THR A 176 31.29 -3.18 -17.26
C THR A 176 30.03 -4.00 -17.58
N PRO A 177 29.23 -3.60 -18.59
CA PRO A 177 28.08 -4.37 -19.02
C PRO A 177 28.44 -5.77 -19.55
N THR A 178 29.70 -6.03 -19.91
CA THR A 178 30.17 -7.33 -20.40
C THR A 178 30.87 -8.17 -19.32
N ALA A 179 30.99 -7.64 -18.10
CA ALA A 179 31.61 -8.35 -16.98
C ALA A 179 30.85 -9.63 -16.63
N THR A 180 31.58 -10.63 -16.13
CA THR A 180 30.99 -11.91 -15.73
C THR A 180 30.08 -11.73 -14.52
N ARG A 181 29.26 -12.75 -14.24
CA ARG A 181 28.39 -12.76 -13.08
C ARG A 181 29.21 -12.68 -11.79
N GLU A 182 30.34 -13.37 -11.74
CA GLU A 182 31.23 -13.46 -10.58
C GLU A 182 31.90 -12.10 -10.29
N GLU A 183 32.35 -11.40 -11.32
CA GLU A 183 32.92 -10.04 -11.20
C GLU A 183 31.88 -9.06 -10.65
N ARG A 184 30.65 -9.10 -11.19
CA ARG A 184 29.55 -8.27 -10.71
C ARG A 184 29.16 -8.60 -9.28
N GLU A 185 29.11 -9.88 -8.91
CA GLU A 185 28.77 -10.31 -7.55
C GLU A 185 29.82 -9.85 -6.55
N SER A 186 31.10 -10.00 -6.88
CA SER A 186 32.22 -9.51 -6.07
C SER A 186 32.10 -7.99 -5.81
N TRP A 187 31.83 -7.20 -6.86
CA TRP A 187 31.61 -5.76 -6.73
C TRP A 187 30.41 -5.42 -5.86
N ILE A 188 29.25 -6.01 -6.13
CA ILE A 188 27.98 -5.71 -5.44
C ILE A 188 28.07 -6.08 -3.94
N ARG A 189 28.68 -7.21 -3.60
CA ARG A 189 28.92 -7.59 -2.19
C ARG A 189 29.89 -6.64 -1.51
N ALA A 190 30.99 -6.27 -2.16
CA ALA A 190 31.92 -5.28 -1.63
C ALA A 190 31.22 -3.94 -1.36
N LYS A 191 30.36 -3.51 -2.30
CA LYS A 191 29.63 -2.26 -2.24
C LYS A 191 28.59 -2.21 -1.11
N TYR A 192 27.69 -3.20 -1.01
CA TYR A 192 26.53 -3.10 -0.11
C TYR A 192 26.62 -3.96 1.14
N GLU A 193 27.20 -5.16 1.05
CA GLU A 193 27.33 -6.09 2.18
C GLU A 193 28.53 -5.71 3.06
N GLN A 194 29.69 -5.46 2.44
CA GLN A 194 30.92 -5.07 3.14
C GLN A 194 31.03 -3.56 3.34
N ARG A 195 30.22 -2.77 2.63
CA ARG A 195 30.25 -1.29 2.66
C ARG A 195 31.65 -0.72 2.38
N ALA A 196 32.43 -1.44 1.56
CA ALA A 196 33.87 -1.21 1.40
C ALA A 196 34.22 0.14 0.78
N PHE A 197 33.27 0.74 0.04
CA PHE A 197 33.49 1.99 -0.66
C PHE A 197 32.74 3.18 -0.05
N VAL A 198 31.98 2.95 1.03
CA VAL A 198 31.25 3.98 1.75
C VAL A 198 32.24 4.80 2.57
N PRO A 199 32.20 6.15 2.54
CA PRO A 199 33.14 6.95 3.30
C PRO A 199 32.86 6.79 4.81
N PRO A 200 33.88 6.85 5.68
CA PRO A 200 33.66 6.83 7.12
C PRO A 200 32.83 8.04 7.54
N LEU A 201 32.04 7.89 8.60
CA LEU A 201 31.33 9.02 9.20
C LEU A 201 32.37 9.99 9.76
N GLN A 202 32.44 11.19 9.19
CA GLN A 202 33.26 12.25 9.75
C GLN A 202 32.51 12.87 10.95
N PRO A 203 33.14 13.01 12.12
CA PRO A 203 32.61 13.89 13.15
C PRO A 203 32.55 15.31 12.59
N SER A 204 31.42 15.99 12.80
CA SER A 204 31.21 17.34 12.26
C SER A 204 32.36 18.27 12.62
N PRO A 205 32.92 19.06 11.68
CA PRO A 205 33.89 20.11 12.00
C PRO A 205 33.16 21.27 12.69
N GLY A 206 32.91 21.11 13.98
CA GLY A 206 32.27 22.10 14.86
C GLY A 206 32.76 21.92 16.30
N PRO A 207 32.50 22.88 17.20
CA PRO A 207 32.83 22.72 18.61
C PRO A 207 32.17 21.42 19.08
N GLN A 208 32.98 20.53 19.66
CA GLN A 208 32.62 19.17 20.06
C GLN A 208 31.26 19.14 20.75
N LEU A 209 30.21 18.90 19.96
CA LEU A 209 29.00 18.31 20.50
C LEU A 209 29.40 16.92 21.00
N PRO A 210 28.76 16.41 22.06
CA PRO A 210 29.16 15.16 22.70
C PRO A 210 29.19 14.02 21.68
N ASP A 211 29.64 12.85 22.12
CA ASP A 211 29.62 11.57 21.42
C ASP A 211 28.16 11.15 21.07
N ASP A 212 27.49 11.97 20.28
CA ASP A 212 26.06 12.04 20.09
C ASP A 212 25.69 10.92 19.14
N GLY A 213 24.95 9.94 19.67
CA GLY A 213 24.62 8.73 18.94
C GLY A 213 23.91 8.99 17.60
N MET A 214 23.91 7.95 16.76
CA MET A 214 23.22 7.89 15.47
C MET A 214 21.86 8.63 15.39
N PRO A 215 20.96 8.57 16.39
CA PRO A 215 19.67 9.26 16.32
C PRO A 215 19.78 10.79 16.23
N VAL A 216 20.77 11.40 16.88
CA VAL A 216 20.98 12.87 16.86
C VAL A 216 21.45 13.32 15.47
N TRP A 217 22.42 12.60 14.89
CA TRP A 217 22.94 12.93 13.56
C TRP A 217 21.85 12.79 12.49
N MET A 218 20.99 11.77 12.61
CA MET A 218 19.85 11.61 11.71
C MET A 218 18.82 12.72 11.88
N LEU A 219 18.54 13.15 13.13
CA LEU A 219 17.65 14.27 13.39
C LEU A 219 18.17 15.57 12.78
N SER A 220 19.45 15.88 12.92
CA SER A 220 20.10 17.05 12.30
C SER A 220 19.98 16.99 10.78
N ALA A 221 20.35 15.86 10.15
CA ALA A 221 20.27 15.71 8.70
C ALA A 221 18.85 15.91 8.15
N VAL A 222 17.83 15.38 8.85
CA VAL A 222 16.42 15.57 8.46
C VAL A 222 15.97 17.02 8.65
N THR A 223 16.33 17.65 9.76
CA THR A 223 15.97 19.04 10.06
C THR A 223 16.59 20.01 9.04
N GLU A 224 17.82 19.74 8.61
CA GLU A 224 18.54 20.47 7.56
C GLU A 224 18.08 20.12 6.15
N ARG A 225 17.19 19.13 5.98
CA ARG A 225 16.73 18.59 4.69
C ARG A 225 17.88 18.08 3.81
N ASP A 226 18.92 17.56 4.44
CA ASP A 226 20.12 17.02 3.79
C ASP A 226 19.94 15.52 3.52
N LEU A 227 19.34 15.20 2.37
CA LEU A 227 19.13 13.82 1.92
C LEU A 227 20.45 13.05 1.72
N PRO A 228 21.49 13.57 1.04
CA PRO A 228 22.78 12.89 0.93
C PRO A 228 23.39 12.52 2.29
N ARG A 229 23.38 13.43 3.26
CA ARG A 229 23.87 13.15 4.62
C ARG A 229 23.02 12.09 5.31
N LEU A 230 21.69 12.14 5.19
CA LEU A 230 20.81 11.09 5.70
C LEU A 230 21.12 9.73 5.06
N LEU A 231 21.34 9.65 3.75
CA LEU A 231 21.68 8.39 3.06
C LEU A 231 23.02 7.82 3.54
N LEU A 232 24.03 8.67 3.73
CA LEU A 232 25.32 8.25 4.29
C LEU A 232 25.14 7.68 5.71
N LEU A 233 24.38 8.38 6.55
CA LEU A 233 24.04 7.95 7.90
C LEU A 233 23.32 6.59 7.88
N LEU A 234 22.33 6.42 7.01
CA LEU A 234 21.59 5.17 6.83
C LEU A 234 22.50 4.03 6.34
N ALA A 235 23.46 4.30 5.45
CA ALA A 235 24.43 3.31 5.00
C ALA A 235 25.31 2.74 6.14
N HIS A 236 25.54 3.51 7.20
CA HIS A 236 26.28 3.08 8.40
C HIS A 236 25.41 2.54 9.53
N SER A 237 24.10 2.70 9.41
CA SER A 237 23.16 2.40 10.49
C SER A 237 22.83 0.90 10.60
N THR A 238 22.42 0.50 11.80
CA THR A 238 21.69 -0.74 12.06
C THR A 238 20.41 -0.38 12.82
N LYS A 239 19.42 -1.28 12.84
CA LYS A 239 18.14 -1.03 13.53
C LYS A 239 18.35 -0.64 15.01
N GLU A 240 19.33 -1.23 15.67
CA GLU A 240 19.68 -0.98 17.07
C GLU A 240 20.31 0.41 17.22
N ARG A 241 21.18 0.81 16.29
CA ARG A 241 21.83 2.14 16.32
C ARG A 241 20.83 3.26 16.08
N ILE A 242 19.91 3.11 15.12
CA ILE A 242 18.90 4.13 14.80
C ILE A 242 17.97 4.40 15.99
N ASN A 243 17.68 3.37 16.79
CA ASN A 243 16.78 3.46 17.93
C ASN A 243 17.51 3.47 19.27
N ALA A 244 18.81 3.75 19.28
CA ALA A 244 19.59 3.80 20.51
C ALA A 244 19.04 4.91 21.43
N PRO A 245 18.90 4.64 22.75
CA PRO A 245 18.48 5.67 23.68
C PRO A 245 19.55 6.77 23.74
N LEU A 246 19.13 8.04 23.71
CA LEU A 246 20.04 9.16 23.92
C LEU A 246 20.48 9.20 25.38
N THR A 247 21.78 9.41 25.61
CA THR A 247 22.35 9.49 26.95
C THR A 247 22.06 10.85 27.57
N GLY A 248 21.12 10.89 28.52
CA GLY A 248 20.76 12.10 29.28
C GLY A 248 19.26 12.24 29.51
N ASP A 249 18.82 11.97 30.73
CA ASP A 249 17.50 12.19 31.35
C ASP A 249 16.18 11.89 30.56
N ALA A 250 15.58 10.76 30.95
CA ALA A 250 14.16 10.50 31.25
C ALA A 250 13.01 10.94 30.31
N SER A 251 13.24 11.37 29.07
CA SER A 251 12.15 11.52 28.09
C SER A 251 12.52 10.97 26.71
N PRO A 252 11.61 10.27 26.01
CA PRO A 252 11.89 9.76 24.69
C PRO A 252 12.09 10.96 23.74
N PRO A 253 13.24 11.06 23.07
CA PRO A 253 13.62 12.25 22.34
C PRO A 253 12.80 12.41 21.07
N HIS A 254 12.62 13.66 20.64
CA HIS A 254 12.09 13.99 19.32
C HIS A 254 12.98 13.33 18.24
N SER A 255 12.48 12.28 17.60
CA SER A 255 13.27 11.47 16.67
C SER A 255 13.31 12.05 15.26
N ALA A 256 14.24 11.57 14.42
CA ALA A 256 14.31 11.92 13.01
C ALA A 256 12.98 11.67 12.25
N LEU A 257 12.20 10.64 12.66
CA LEU A 257 10.89 10.36 12.06
C LEU A 257 9.87 11.46 12.39
N HIS A 258 9.88 11.98 13.61
CA HIS A 258 9.03 13.10 14.02
C HIS A 258 9.33 14.33 13.17
N ALA A 259 10.62 14.69 13.04
CA ALA A 259 11.06 15.81 12.21
C ALA A 259 10.65 15.64 10.73
N ALA A 260 10.86 14.45 10.14
CA ALA A 260 10.47 14.19 8.75
C ALA A 260 8.96 14.37 8.53
N CYS A 261 8.13 13.87 9.46
CA CYS A 261 6.68 14.02 9.41
C CYS A 261 6.22 15.47 9.64
N GLN A 262 6.89 16.21 10.53
CA GLN A 262 6.63 17.62 10.76
C GLN A 262 6.94 18.48 9.53
N LEU A 263 8.02 18.17 8.82
CA LEU A 263 8.39 18.80 7.55
C LEU A 263 7.50 18.35 6.37
N GLY A 264 6.74 17.26 6.54
CA GLY A 264 5.95 16.65 5.49
C GLY A 264 6.79 15.95 4.42
N ASP A 265 8.04 15.59 4.73
CA ASP A 265 8.98 14.98 3.80
C ASP A 265 8.72 13.46 3.68
N ALA A 266 7.93 13.08 2.67
CA ALA A 266 7.57 11.69 2.43
C ALA A 266 8.80 10.80 2.08
N VAL A 267 9.80 11.35 1.40
CA VAL A 267 11.00 10.60 0.99
C VAL A 267 11.82 10.21 2.21
N MET A 268 12.16 11.19 3.06
CA MET A 268 12.91 10.92 4.29
C MET A 268 12.11 10.04 5.25
N THR A 269 10.80 10.26 5.35
CA THR A 269 9.90 9.40 6.15
C THR A 269 9.98 7.95 5.68
N GLN A 270 9.84 7.69 4.37
CA GLN A 270 9.88 6.34 3.81
C GLN A 270 11.23 5.65 4.05
N LEU A 271 12.33 6.37 3.86
CA LEU A 271 13.69 5.86 4.10
C LEU A 271 13.90 5.46 5.56
N LEU A 272 13.58 6.35 6.50
CA LEU A 272 13.73 6.07 7.94
C LEU A 272 12.95 4.82 8.36
N VAL A 273 11.71 4.69 7.88
CA VAL A 273 10.84 3.53 8.14
C VAL A 273 11.42 2.25 7.56
N TRP A 274 11.97 2.29 6.34
CA TRP A 274 12.60 1.13 5.73
C TRP A 274 13.84 0.65 6.47
N TYR A 275 14.61 1.55 7.06
CA TYR A 275 15.78 1.21 7.87
C TYR A 275 15.45 0.84 9.32
N GLY A 276 14.16 0.84 9.68
CA GLY A 276 13.67 0.25 10.92
C GLY A 276 13.65 1.22 12.11
N ILE A 277 13.52 2.52 11.87
CA ILE A 277 13.17 3.47 12.94
C ILE A 277 11.86 3.05 13.61
N ASP A 278 11.73 3.26 14.91
CA ASP A 278 10.50 2.94 15.63
C ASP A 278 9.38 3.92 15.26
N VAL A 279 8.41 3.41 14.49
CA VAL A 279 7.20 4.15 14.08
C VAL A 279 6.22 4.42 15.21
N LYS A 280 6.37 3.74 16.35
CA LYS A 280 5.49 3.88 17.53
C LYS A 280 6.09 4.77 18.62
N ALA A 281 7.34 5.23 18.45
CA ALA A 281 7.98 6.13 19.37
C ALA A 281 7.14 7.41 19.54
N LYS A 282 7.09 7.90 20.78
CA LYS A 282 6.50 9.20 21.14
C LYS A 282 7.61 10.13 21.57
N ASP A 283 7.49 11.42 21.26
CA ASP A 283 8.43 12.43 21.74
C ASP A 283 8.22 12.79 23.22
N SER A 284 8.99 13.76 23.73
CA SER A 284 8.92 14.24 25.11
C SER A 284 7.57 14.89 25.48
N GLN A 285 6.76 15.23 24.47
CA GLN A 285 5.40 15.76 24.62
C GLN A 285 4.33 14.67 24.44
N GLY A 286 4.73 13.40 24.35
CA GLY A 286 3.83 12.27 24.11
C GLY A 286 3.22 12.24 22.70
N GLN A 287 3.74 13.01 21.75
CA GLN A 287 3.24 13.06 20.38
C GLN A 287 3.90 11.97 19.53
N SER A 288 3.11 11.31 18.69
CA SER A 288 3.61 10.37 17.69
C SER A 288 3.91 11.07 16.37
N ALA A 289 4.74 10.45 15.53
CA ALA A 289 4.97 10.88 14.15
C ALA A 289 3.65 11.03 13.35
N MET A 290 2.66 10.18 13.61
CA MET A 290 1.32 10.25 13.01
C MET A 290 0.61 11.57 13.32
N LYS A 291 0.73 12.06 14.56
CA LYS A 291 0.14 13.34 14.97
C LYS A 291 0.80 14.51 14.24
N MET A 292 2.12 14.46 14.05
CA MET A 292 2.85 15.49 13.31
C MET A 292 2.48 15.50 11.82
N ALA A 293 2.46 14.33 11.18
CA ALA A 293 2.06 14.21 9.77
C ALA A 293 0.65 14.76 9.52
N ARG A 294 -0.30 14.51 10.44
CA ARG A 294 -1.66 15.06 10.40
C ARG A 294 -1.70 16.57 10.60
N LYS A 295 -0.94 17.10 11.57
CA LYS A 295 -0.86 18.56 11.81
C LYS A 295 -0.32 19.30 10.59
N THR A 296 0.66 18.73 9.92
CA THR A 296 1.23 19.28 8.67
C THR A 296 0.32 19.03 7.46
N GLY A 297 -0.60 18.06 7.52
CA GLY A 297 -1.48 17.70 6.42
C GLY A 297 -0.80 16.88 5.31
N SER A 298 0.35 16.26 5.60
CA SER A 298 1.10 15.48 4.62
C SER A 298 0.48 14.09 4.41
N LYS A 299 -0.30 13.93 3.33
CA LYS A 299 -0.92 12.64 2.98
C LYS A 299 0.12 11.53 2.78
N GLY A 300 1.23 11.82 2.08
CA GLY A 300 2.29 10.84 1.85
C GLY A 300 2.88 10.30 3.16
N CYS A 301 3.23 11.18 4.11
CA CYS A 301 3.71 10.73 5.42
C CYS A 301 2.65 9.92 6.18
N ILE A 302 1.38 10.33 6.10
CA ILE A 302 0.27 9.61 6.74
C ILE A 302 0.13 8.19 6.18
N ASP A 303 0.13 8.05 4.85
CA ASP A 303 -0.05 6.78 4.17
C ASP A 303 1.12 5.82 4.45
N ILE A 304 2.36 6.33 4.43
CA ILE A 304 3.57 5.56 4.81
C ILE A 304 3.46 5.04 6.24
N LEU A 305 3.10 5.90 7.20
CA LEU A 305 3.01 5.52 8.61
C LEU A 305 1.92 4.46 8.85
N LEU A 306 0.77 4.60 8.20
CA LEU A 306 -0.33 3.63 8.29
C LEU A 306 0.09 2.27 7.70
N GLN A 307 0.75 2.27 6.53
CA GLN A 307 1.24 1.05 5.88
C GLN A 307 2.23 0.27 6.76
N HIS A 308 3.01 0.98 7.57
CA HIS A 308 4.03 0.39 8.45
C HIS A 308 3.57 0.20 9.91
N GLY A 309 2.26 0.29 10.17
CA GLY A 309 1.66 -0.12 11.44
C GLY A 309 1.76 0.91 12.57
N CYS A 310 1.88 2.21 12.23
CA CYS A 310 1.71 3.28 13.21
C CYS A 310 0.23 3.35 13.63
N PRO A 311 -0.09 3.38 14.95
CA PRO A 311 -1.47 3.42 15.41
C PRO A 311 -2.18 4.68 14.90
N ASN A 312 -3.37 4.49 14.36
CA ASN A 312 -4.23 5.59 13.93
C ASN A 312 -4.83 6.25 15.17
N GLU A 313 -4.08 7.18 15.77
CA GLU A 313 -4.53 8.01 16.89
C GLU A 313 -5.53 9.06 16.36
N THR A 314 -6.71 8.61 15.94
CA THR A 314 -7.85 9.52 15.77
C THR A 314 -8.14 10.10 17.14
N SER A 315 -7.96 11.40 17.31
CA SER A 315 -8.52 12.13 18.46
C SER A 315 -9.98 11.69 18.64
N PRO A 316 -10.50 11.57 19.87
CA PRO A 316 -11.89 11.18 20.11
C PRO A 316 -12.80 12.30 19.60
N THR A 317 -13.05 12.29 18.29
CA THR A 317 -14.17 12.96 17.67
C THR A 317 -15.32 11.99 17.91
N THR A 318 -16.15 12.35 18.91
CA THR A 318 -17.53 11.88 19.13
C THR A 318 -17.86 10.60 18.38
N ALA A 319 -17.87 9.48 19.12
CA ALA A 319 -18.30 8.19 18.65
C ALA A 319 -19.57 8.31 17.78
N THR A 320 -19.42 8.15 16.47
CA THR A 320 -20.54 7.77 15.62
C THR A 320 -20.98 6.38 16.11
N PRO A 321 -22.23 6.22 16.59
CA PRO A 321 -22.66 4.95 17.15
C PRO A 321 -22.70 3.92 16.03
N VAL A 322 -21.84 2.91 16.12
CA VAL A 322 -21.93 1.71 15.29
C VAL A 322 -23.15 0.95 15.77
N LEU A 323 -24.20 0.88 14.93
CA LEU A 323 -25.34 -0.01 15.15
C LEU A 323 -24.85 -1.46 15.14
N SER A 324 -24.75 -2.07 16.31
CA SER A 324 -24.53 -3.52 16.43
C SER A 324 -25.70 -4.27 15.81
N ARG A 325 -25.40 -5.05 14.77
CA ARG A 325 -26.30 -6.04 14.18
C ARG A 325 -26.60 -7.12 15.23
N ARG A 326 -27.77 -7.04 15.87
CA ARG A 326 -28.26 -8.10 16.76
C ARG A 326 -28.66 -9.31 15.90
N SER A 327 -27.87 -10.38 15.98
CA SER A 327 -28.30 -11.72 15.59
C SER A 327 -29.29 -12.25 16.62
N SER A 328 -30.56 -12.34 16.24
CA SER A 328 -31.62 -12.94 17.02
C SER A 328 -31.65 -14.46 16.81
N THR A 329 -31.05 -15.23 17.72
CA THR A 329 -31.38 -16.64 17.90
C THR A 329 -32.41 -16.76 19.02
N ALA A 330 -33.69 -16.91 18.63
CA ALA A 330 -34.77 -17.23 19.55
C ALA A 330 -34.68 -18.71 19.96
N SER A 331 -34.62 -18.94 21.27
CA SER A 331 -34.67 -20.25 21.91
C SER A 331 -36.01 -20.41 22.62
N LEU A 332 -36.83 -21.38 22.23
CA LEU A 332 -37.95 -21.94 23.00
C LEU A 332 -38.20 -23.37 22.48
N GLY A 333 -38.21 -24.46 23.24
CA GLY A 333 -38.05 -24.70 24.67
C GLY A 333 -38.38 -26.17 25.00
N ARG A 334 -38.21 -26.53 26.30
CA ARG A 334 -38.98 -27.55 27.09
C ARG A 334 -38.96 -29.02 26.57
N THR A 335 -38.74 -30.10 27.33
CA THR A 335 -39.08 -30.47 28.72
C THR A 335 -38.27 -31.72 29.18
N SER A 336 -37.98 -31.78 30.48
CA SER A 336 -37.88 -32.94 31.40
C SER A 336 -37.92 -34.39 30.84
N SER A 337 -36.98 -35.25 31.26
CA SER A 337 -37.23 -36.29 32.28
C SER A 337 -36.05 -37.26 32.50
N ARG A 338 -35.92 -37.64 33.77
CA ARG A 338 -35.07 -38.68 34.38
C ARG A 338 -34.88 -39.96 33.55
N LYS A 339 -33.67 -40.53 33.58
CA LYS A 339 -33.41 -41.84 34.22
C LYS A 339 -31.92 -42.16 34.35
N ARG A 340 -31.57 -42.59 35.56
CA ARG A 340 -30.34 -43.24 36.01
C ARG A 340 -30.40 -44.72 35.60
N VAL A 341 -29.34 -45.31 35.04
CA VAL A 341 -28.97 -46.73 35.25
C VAL A 341 -27.46 -46.89 35.03
N SER A 342 -26.85 -47.49 36.06
CA SER A 342 -25.55 -48.17 36.20
C SER A 342 -24.26 -47.52 35.70
#